data_AF-A0A9E5FLG7-F1
#
_entry.id   AF-A0A9E5FLG7-F1
#
_cell.length_a   1.000
_cell.length_b   1.000
_cell.length_c   1.000
_cell.angle_alpha   90.00
_cell.angle_beta   90.00
_cell.angle_gamma   90.00
#
_symmetry.space_group_name_H-M   'P 1'
#
loop_
_entity.id
_entity.type
_entity.pdbx_description
1 polymer ?
#
loop_
_entity_poly.entity_id
_entity_poly.type
_entity_poly.pdbx_seq_one_letter_code
_entity_poly.pdbx_strand_id
1 'polypeptide(L)'
;MKGDQFQRIFGEVLFPLIGILFWDWTLDFVCWFYCIDQLVKLCFLPFSSPKENKSVKSSVLGISLLLLCEVVLIICIIFLTSPDLSMSFKAFFFFKDIGMSQGYFLIPLVVLGEFMKLKMDQKQKLGSQKRIEDRIKLKELTLIKICLWGLFITILRFDWVQYPFLRYFLIGFLALSHLLFALRNRFFSRK
;
A
#
# COMPACT_ATOMS: atom_id res chain seq x y z
N MET A 1 -22.26 -0.14 2.79
CA MET A 1 -21.04 -0.49 2.04
C MET A 1 -20.74 0.58 0.99
N LYS A 2 -20.21 1.76 1.36
CA LYS A 2 -19.83 2.83 0.39
C LYS A 2 -18.65 3.72 0.82
N GLY A 3 -18.42 3.97 2.13
CA GLY A 3 -17.34 4.84 2.61
C GLY A 3 -15.92 4.25 2.56
N ASP A 4 -15.71 3.08 3.19
CA ASP A 4 -14.36 2.52 3.40
C ASP A 4 -13.63 2.15 2.11
N GLN A 5 -14.35 1.73 1.06
CA GLN A 5 -13.76 1.41 -0.24
C GLN A 5 -13.34 2.67 -1.00
N PHE A 6 -14.14 3.74 -0.90
CA PHE A 6 -13.83 5.02 -1.54
C PHE A 6 -12.59 5.66 -0.89
N GLN A 7 -12.52 5.67 0.44
CA GLN A 7 -11.35 6.17 1.16
C GLN A 7 -10.08 5.40 0.82
N ARG A 8 -10.17 4.08 0.66
CA ARG A 8 -9.04 3.23 0.23
C ARG A 8 -8.57 3.54 -1.18
N ILE A 9 -9.47 3.65 -2.15
CA ILE A 9 -9.11 4.00 -3.54
C ILE A 9 -8.53 5.41 -3.59
N PHE A 10 -9.07 6.34 -2.80
CA PHE A 10 -8.57 7.70 -2.75
C PHE A 10 -7.14 7.77 -2.20
N GLY A 11 -6.88 7.13 -1.06
CA GLY A 11 -5.56 7.15 -0.43
C GLY A 11 -4.50 6.36 -1.20
N GLU A 12 -4.86 5.22 -1.77
CA GLU A 12 -3.88 4.33 -2.43
C GLU A 12 -3.70 4.71 -3.92
N VAL A 13 -4.75 5.07 -4.65
CA VAL A 13 -4.65 5.33 -6.11
C VAL A 13 -4.64 6.82 -6.43
N LEU A 14 -5.62 7.57 -5.92
CA LEU A 14 -5.79 8.97 -6.32
C LEU A 14 -4.69 9.86 -5.75
N PHE A 15 -4.25 9.61 -4.51
CA PHE A 15 -3.24 10.45 -3.89
C PHE A 15 -1.86 10.36 -4.59
N PRO A 16 -1.32 9.17 -4.91
CA PRO A 16 -0.12 9.06 -5.74
C PRO A 16 -0.31 9.58 -7.17
N LEU A 17 -1.51 9.43 -7.75
CA LEU A 17 -1.82 9.99 -9.07
C LEU A 17 -1.75 11.53 -9.05
N ILE A 18 -2.33 12.16 -8.03
CA ILE A 18 -2.25 13.62 -7.83
C ILE A 18 -0.78 14.03 -7.67
N GLY A 19 -0.01 13.28 -6.89
CA GLY A 19 1.41 13.53 -6.72
C GLY A 19 2.20 13.49 -8.03
N ILE A 20 1.92 12.54 -8.92
CA ILE A 20 2.57 12.47 -10.24
C ILE A 20 2.11 13.62 -11.15
N LEU A 21 0.82 13.95 -11.16
CA LEU A 21 0.26 14.94 -12.11
C LEU A 21 0.53 16.39 -11.72
N PHE A 22 0.57 16.70 -10.43
CA PHE A 22 0.63 18.08 -9.93
C PHE A 22 1.92 18.39 -9.16
N TRP A 23 2.61 17.37 -8.66
CA TRP A 23 3.80 17.52 -7.81
C TRP A 23 4.98 16.71 -8.33
N ASP A 24 5.00 16.41 -9.63
CA ASP A 24 6.08 15.73 -10.36
C ASP A 24 6.73 14.54 -9.64
N TRP A 25 5.94 13.77 -8.87
CA TRP A 25 6.45 12.62 -8.13
C TRP A 25 7.20 11.67 -9.04
N THR A 26 8.45 11.40 -8.67
CA THR A 26 9.28 10.40 -9.33
C THR A 26 8.82 9.01 -8.94
N LEU A 27 9.15 8.02 -9.76
CA LEU A 27 8.75 6.63 -9.53
C LEU A 27 9.22 6.11 -8.16
N ASP A 28 10.48 6.39 -7.83
CA ASP A 28 11.10 6.01 -6.57
C ASP A 28 10.47 6.73 -5.38
N PHE A 29 10.05 7.99 -5.52
CA PHE A 29 9.27 8.70 -4.50
C PHE A 29 7.95 7.99 -4.20
N VAL A 30 7.20 7.60 -5.24
CA VAL A 30 5.94 6.86 -5.08
C VAL A 30 6.19 5.51 -4.42
N CYS A 31 7.24 4.80 -4.82
CA CYS A 31 7.61 3.52 -4.21
C CYS A 31 7.99 3.69 -2.73
N TRP A 32 8.73 4.73 -2.35
CA TRP A 32 9.06 5.01 -0.95
C TRP A 32 7.81 5.32 -0.12
N PHE A 33 6.89 6.13 -0.65
CA PHE A 33 5.60 6.38 -0.01
C PHE A 33 4.85 5.06 0.27
N TYR A 34 4.76 4.19 -0.74
CA TYR A 34 4.12 2.88 -0.62
C TYR A 34 4.83 1.94 0.36
N CYS A 35 6.15 1.95 0.36
CA CYS A 35 6.99 1.17 1.26
C CYS A 35 6.70 1.56 2.71
N ILE A 36 6.69 2.86 3.01
CA ILE A 36 6.37 3.38 4.34
C ILE A 36 4.94 3.05 4.75
N ASP A 37 3.96 3.17 3.85
CA ASP A 37 2.58 2.76 4.11
C ASP A 37 2.47 1.28 4.51
N GLN A 38 3.14 0.38 3.80
CA GLN A 38 3.13 -1.05 4.17
C GLN A 38 3.87 -1.31 5.49
N LEU A 39 4.98 -0.61 5.77
CA LEU A 39 5.71 -0.73 7.03
C LEU A 39 4.84 -0.26 8.21
N VAL A 40 4.13 0.86 8.06
CA VAL A 40 3.21 1.36 9.09
C VAL A 40 2.09 0.34 9.34
N LYS A 41 1.46 -0.20 8.28
CA LYS A 41 0.46 -1.27 8.41
C LYS A 41 1.01 -2.50 9.15
N LEU A 42 2.24 -2.91 8.84
CA LEU A 42 2.92 -4.01 9.50
C LEU A 42 3.14 -3.74 11.00
N CYS A 43 3.57 -2.52 11.36
CA CYS A 43 3.76 -2.13 12.75
C CYS A 43 2.45 -2.11 13.54
N PHE A 44 1.34 -1.68 12.94
CA PHE A 44 0.06 -1.52 13.64
C PHE A 44 -0.80 -2.79 13.69
N LEU A 45 -0.58 -3.76 12.79
CA LEU A 45 -1.36 -5.01 12.70
C LEU A 45 -1.40 -5.85 13.99
N PRO A 46 -0.31 -6.01 14.78
CA PRO A 46 -0.35 -6.72 16.05
C PRO A 46 -1.29 -6.06 17.06
N PHE A 47 -1.37 -4.72 17.06
CA PHE A 47 -2.18 -3.94 17.99
C PHE A 47 -3.69 -4.01 17.68
N SER A 48 -4.08 -4.40 16.47
CA SER A 48 -5.49 -4.66 16.09
C SER A 48 -6.01 -6.02 16.58
N SER A 49 -5.17 -6.85 17.21
CA SER A 49 -5.48 -8.25 17.50
C SER A 49 -5.93 -8.47 18.95
N PRO A 50 -7.09 -9.09 19.21
CA PRO A 50 -7.46 -9.51 20.55
C PRO A 50 -6.47 -10.58 21.06
N LYS A 51 -5.97 -10.41 22.28
CA LYS A 51 -4.86 -11.20 22.86
C LYS A 51 -5.16 -12.70 22.99
N GLU A 52 -6.43 -13.09 22.95
CA GLU A 52 -6.90 -14.39 23.46
C GLU A 52 -7.16 -15.47 22.39
N ASN A 53 -7.13 -15.15 21.08
CA ASN A 53 -7.48 -16.13 20.04
C ASN A 53 -6.26 -16.62 19.23
N LYS A 54 -5.88 -17.90 19.38
CA LYS A 54 -4.76 -18.53 18.66
C LYS A 54 -4.91 -18.50 17.12
N SER A 55 -6.13 -18.67 16.61
CA SER A 55 -6.41 -18.62 15.17
C SER A 55 -6.13 -17.22 14.59
N VAL A 56 -6.47 -16.18 15.37
CA VAL A 56 -6.19 -14.79 15.00
C VAL A 56 -4.68 -14.52 14.99
N LYS A 57 -3.91 -15.06 15.95
CA LYS A 57 -2.44 -14.91 15.97
C LYS A 57 -1.77 -15.52 14.73
N SER A 58 -2.20 -16.70 14.28
CA SER A 58 -1.69 -17.32 13.05
C SER A 58 -2.03 -16.48 11.81
N SER A 59 -3.25 -15.94 11.73
CA SER A 59 -3.67 -15.04 10.65
C SER A 59 -2.86 -13.72 10.62
N VAL A 60 -2.55 -13.13 11.78
CA VAL A 60 -1.67 -11.95 11.88
C VAL A 60 -0.30 -12.23 11.30
N LEU A 61 0.32 -13.35 11.68
CA LEU A 61 1.64 -13.73 11.21
C LEU A 61 1.65 -13.92 9.69
N GLY A 62 0.66 -14.64 9.15
CA GLY A 62 0.54 -14.85 7.72
C GLY A 62 0.39 -13.55 6.93
N ILE A 63 -0.42 -12.59 7.42
CA ILE A 63 -0.56 -11.28 6.78
C ILE A 63 0.72 -10.45 6.92
N SER A 64 1.38 -10.52 8.07
CA SER A 64 2.66 -9.82 8.32
C SER A 64 3.74 -10.27 7.33
N LEU A 65 3.83 -11.57 7.07
CA LEU A 65 4.75 -12.15 6.09
C LEU A 65 4.44 -11.67 4.67
N LEU A 66 3.16 -11.58 4.30
CA LEU A 66 2.76 -11.06 3.00
C LEU A 66 3.08 -9.57 2.85
N LEU A 67 2.81 -8.74 3.86
CA LEU A 67 3.20 -7.33 3.85
C LEU A 67 4.72 -7.17 3.76
N LEU A 68 5.48 -8.00 4.47
CA LEU A 68 6.95 -8.00 4.37
C LEU A 68 7.42 -8.37 2.95
N CYS A 69 6.80 -9.38 2.32
CA CYS A 69 7.08 -9.74 0.94
C CYS A 69 6.78 -8.58 -0.03
N GLU A 70 5.65 -7.90 0.16
CA GLU A 70 5.30 -6.71 -0.60
C GLU A 70 6.34 -5.59 -0.44
N VAL A 71 6.77 -5.30 0.79
CA VAL A 71 7.84 -4.32 1.07
C VAL A 71 9.14 -4.69 0.35
N VAL A 72 9.55 -5.97 0.40
CA VAL A 72 10.76 -6.44 -0.29
C VAL A 72 10.65 -6.21 -1.80
N LEU A 73 9.51 -6.51 -2.42
CA LEU A 73 9.31 -6.27 -3.85
C LEU A 73 9.37 -4.78 -4.21
N ILE A 74 8.78 -3.91 -3.39
CA ILE A 74 8.85 -2.46 -3.57
C ILE A 74 10.30 -1.97 -3.45
N ILE A 75 11.06 -2.47 -2.48
CA ILE A 75 12.49 -2.14 -2.32
C ILE A 75 13.28 -2.62 -3.54
N CYS A 76 13.00 -3.81 -4.08
CA CYS A 76 13.60 -4.30 -5.31
C CYS A 76 13.33 -3.36 -6.49
N ILE A 77 12.10 -2.84 -6.62
CA ILE A 77 11.76 -1.84 -7.64
C ILE A 77 12.59 -0.57 -7.48
N ILE A 78 12.69 -0.04 -6.25
CA ILE A 78 13.51 1.14 -5.96
C ILE A 78 14.97 0.88 -6.34
N PHE A 79 15.51 -0.28 -5.99
CA PHE A 79 16.88 -0.66 -6.34
C PHE A 79 17.12 -0.79 -7.85
N LEU A 80 16.13 -1.27 -8.61
CA LEU A 80 16.24 -1.39 -10.07
C LEU A 80 16.11 -0.05 -10.79
N THR A 81 15.50 0.93 -10.14
CA THR A 81 15.13 2.22 -10.75
C THR A 81 16.08 3.34 -10.32
N SER A 82 16.56 3.28 -9.08
CA SER A 82 17.45 4.30 -8.51
C SER A 82 18.89 3.80 -8.45
N PRO A 83 19.88 4.62 -8.86
CA PRO A 83 21.29 4.25 -8.82
C PRO A 83 21.84 4.12 -7.38
N ASP A 84 21.25 4.87 -6.43
CA ASP A 84 21.62 4.83 -5.02
C ASP A 84 20.37 4.88 -4.14
N LEU A 85 20.14 3.81 -3.40
CA LEU A 85 19.00 3.65 -2.50
C LEU A 85 19.01 4.66 -1.35
N SER A 86 20.19 4.99 -0.82
CA SER A 86 20.34 5.96 0.27
C SER A 86 20.05 7.38 -0.19
N MET A 87 20.48 7.72 -1.41
CA MET A 87 20.20 9.02 -2.01
C MET A 87 18.72 9.16 -2.36
N SER A 88 18.11 8.13 -2.95
CA SER A 88 16.66 8.10 -3.22
C SER A 88 15.84 8.24 -1.93
N PHE A 89 16.24 7.57 -0.85
CA PHE A 89 15.58 7.73 0.45
C PHE A 89 15.70 9.15 1.01
N LYS A 90 16.88 9.77 0.92
CA LYS A 90 17.03 11.19 1.30
C LYS A 90 16.19 12.09 0.40
N ALA A 91 16.16 11.83 -0.90
CA ALA A 91 15.35 12.57 -1.86
C ALA A 91 13.86 12.49 -1.49
N PHE A 92 13.36 11.35 -1.00
CA PHE A 92 11.99 11.24 -0.50
C PHE A 92 11.68 12.25 0.63
N PHE A 93 12.57 12.41 1.61
CA PHE A 93 12.35 13.39 2.69
C PHE A 93 12.44 14.83 2.20
N PHE A 94 13.44 15.12 1.36
CA PHE A 94 13.77 16.47 0.93
C PHE A 94 13.13 16.88 -0.39
N PHE A 95 12.25 16.06 -0.96
CA PHE A 95 11.54 16.37 -2.19
C PHE A 95 10.77 17.68 -2.04
N LYS A 96 11.12 18.67 -2.85
CA LYS A 96 10.63 20.05 -2.76
C LYS A 96 10.17 20.51 -4.13
N ASP A 97 8.87 20.37 -4.40
CA ASP A 97 8.24 21.02 -5.56
C ASP A 97 7.42 22.26 -5.21
N ILE A 98 6.87 22.34 -3.98
CA ILE A 98 6.00 23.46 -3.55
C ILE A 98 6.69 24.28 -2.45
N GLY A 99 8.03 24.28 -2.40
CA GLY A 99 8.80 24.92 -1.33
C GLY A 99 8.73 24.21 0.04
N MET A 100 7.92 23.16 0.18
CA MET A 100 7.82 22.31 1.37
C MET A 100 8.35 20.91 1.08
N SER A 101 9.09 20.36 2.04
CA SER A 101 9.61 18.99 1.98
C SER A 101 8.49 17.98 2.25
N GLN A 102 7.99 17.35 1.19
CA GLN A 102 6.74 16.57 1.23
C GLN A 102 6.84 15.30 2.06
N GLY A 103 7.97 14.59 2.05
CA GLY A 103 8.15 13.35 2.81
C GLY A 103 7.90 13.51 4.32
N TYR A 104 8.28 14.66 4.91
CA TYR A 104 8.03 14.95 6.33
C TYR A 104 6.55 15.10 6.67
N PHE A 105 5.71 15.51 5.72
CA PHE A 105 4.27 15.60 5.92
C PHE A 105 3.57 14.26 5.68
N LEU A 106 4.04 13.50 4.68
CA LEU A 106 3.47 12.22 4.30
C LEU A 106 3.57 11.17 5.41
N ILE A 107 4.72 11.07 6.09
CA ILE A 107 4.93 10.04 7.10
C ILE A 107 3.94 10.19 8.28
N PRO A 108 3.79 11.36 8.93
CA PRO A 108 2.78 11.55 9.96
C PRO A 108 1.36 11.26 9.46
N LEU A 109 1.03 11.61 8.21
CA LEU A 109 -0.29 11.39 7.64
C LEU A 109 -0.62 9.89 7.53
N VAL A 110 0.33 9.10 7.04
CA VAL A 110 0.21 7.63 6.93
C VAL A 110 0.07 7.00 8.32
N VAL A 111 0.91 7.39 9.27
CA VAL A 111 0.85 6.92 10.67
C VAL A 111 -0.50 7.27 11.32
N LEU A 112 -0.97 8.50 11.14
CA LEU A 112 -2.24 8.97 11.66
C LEU A 112 -3.41 8.17 11.04
N GLY A 113 -3.35 7.88 9.74
CA GLY A 113 -4.34 7.08 9.04
C GLY A 113 -4.56 5.71 9.67
N GLU A 114 -3.49 4.93 9.86
CA GLU A 114 -3.58 3.61 10.50
C GLU A 114 -3.93 3.73 12.00
N PHE A 115 -3.45 4.74 12.71
CA PHE A 115 -3.84 4.98 14.10
C PHE A 115 -5.34 5.24 14.26
N MET A 116 -5.94 6.06 13.38
CA MET A 116 -7.38 6.33 13.38
C MET A 116 -8.19 5.07 13.12
N LYS A 117 -7.73 4.24 12.19
CA LYS A 117 -8.35 2.95 11.86
C LYS A 117 -8.31 1.98 13.04
N LEU A 118 -7.18 1.89 13.74
CA LEU A 118 -7.10 1.11 14.99
C LEU A 118 -8.08 1.60 16.05
N LYS A 119 -8.16 2.91 16.27
CA LYS A 119 -9.11 3.49 17.23
C LYS A 119 -10.56 3.19 16.84
N MET A 120 -10.87 3.22 15.54
CA MET A 120 -12.20 2.88 15.04
C MET A 120 -12.53 1.41 15.28
N ASP A 121 -11.60 0.49 15.00
CA ASP A 121 -11.76 -0.95 15.21
C ASP A 121 -11.97 -1.30 16.69
N GLN A 122 -11.34 -0.54 17.59
CA GLN A 122 -11.52 -0.65 19.05
C GLN A 122 -12.88 -0.09 19.49
N LYS A 123 -13.26 1.10 19.02
CA LYS A 123 -14.52 1.77 19.39
C LYS A 123 -15.75 1.02 18.91
N GLN A 124 -15.71 0.47 17.70
CA GLN A 124 -16.86 -0.21 17.11
C GLN A 124 -17.19 -1.56 17.78
N LYS A 125 -16.40 -2.04 18.76
CA LYS A 125 -16.51 -3.38 19.36
C LYS A 125 -16.80 -4.46 18.30
N LEU A 126 -16.16 -4.32 17.13
CA LEU A 126 -16.41 -5.19 15.99
C LEU A 126 -16.33 -6.64 16.45
N GLY A 127 -17.43 -7.37 16.30
CA GLY A 127 -17.47 -8.79 16.61
C GLY A 127 -16.29 -9.49 15.96
N SER A 128 -15.75 -10.51 16.63
CA SER A 128 -14.59 -11.30 16.18
C SER A 128 -14.69 -11.70 14.70
N GLN A 129 -15.91 -11.93 14.22
CA GLN A 129 -16.22 -12.30 12.84
C GLN A 129 -15.93 -11.20 11.79
N LYS A 130 -16.32 -9.93 12.03
CA LYS A 130 -16.01 -8.84 11.09
C LYS A 130 -14.51 -8.56 11.01
N ARG A 131 -13.79 -8.69 12.13
CA ARG A 131 -12.32 -8.58 12.16
C ARG A 131 -11.61 -9.68 11.38
N ILE A 132 -12.15 -10.90 11.39
CA ILE A 132 -11.64 -12.01 10.57
C ILE A 132 -11.91 -11.73 9.09
N GLU A 133 -13.10 -11.24 8.74
CA GLU A 133 -13.44 -10.88 7.37
C GLU A 133 -12.52 -9.77 6.81
N ASP A 134 -12.26 -8.72 7.60
CA ASP A 134 -11.37 -7.62 7.18
C ASP A 134 -9.92 -8.09 6.99
N ARG A 135 -9.47 -9.07 7.78
CA ARG A 135 -8.15 -9.71 7.63
C ARG A 135 -8.06 -10.58 6.38
N ILE A 136 -9.11 -11.35 6.09
CA ILE A 136 -9.18 -12.15 4.85
C ILE A 136 -9.13 -11.20 3.64
N LYS A 137 -9.93 -10.13 3.66
CA LYS A 137 -9.92 -9.10 2.62
C LYS A 137 -8.54 -8.46 2.44
N LEU A 138 -7.86 -8.14 3.55
CA LEU A 138 -6.50 -7.60 3.51
C LEU A 138 -5.52 -8.60 2.89
N LYS A 139 -5.53 -9.86 3.36
CA LYS A 139 -4.68 -10.92 2.82
C LYS A 139 -4.83 -11.08 1.31
N GLU A 140 -6.07 -11.10 0.83
CA GLU A 140 -6.39 -11.27 -0.58
C GLU A 140 -5.95 -10.09 -1.44
N LEU A 141 -6.17 -8.86 -0.96
CA LEU A 141 -5.71 -7.66 -1.65
C LEU A 141 -4.18 -7.63 -1.72
N THR A 142 -3.49 -7.92 -0.61
CA THR A 142 -2.02 -7.99 -0.57
C THR A 142 -1.47 -9.05 -1.53
N LEU A 143 -2.11 -10.21 -1.65
CA LEU A 143 -1.71 -11.23 -2.64
C LEU A 143 -1.83 -10.72 -4.08
N ILE A 144 -2.93 -10.06 -4.43
CA ILE A 144 -3.10 -9.45 -5.75
C ILE A 144 -2.00 -8.41 -5.99
N LYS A 145 -1.70 -7.57 -5.00
CA LYS A 145 -0.62 -6.58 -5.10
C LYS A 145 0.74 -7.22 -5.30
N ILE A 146 1.09 -8.25 -4.54
CA ILE A 146 2.35 -8.99 -4.70
C ILE A 146 2.51 -9.52 -6.14
N CYS A 147 1.46 -10.13 -6.70
CA CYS A 147 1.50 -10.61 -8.09
C CYS A 147 1.73 -9.46 -9.08
N LEU A 148 1.04 -8.33 -8.86
CA LEU A 148 1.17 -7.13 -9.68
C LEU A 148 2.55 -6.48 -9.55
N TRP A 149 3.13 -6.42 -8.36
CA TRP A 149 4.49 -5.95 -8.13
C TRP A 149 5.53 -6.85 -8.82
N GLY A 150 5.38 -8.17 -8.72
CA GLY A 150 6.23 -9.12 -9.43
C GLY A 150 6.16 -8.92 -10.95
N LEU A 151 4.96 -8.72 -11.49
CA LEU A 151 4.78 -8.46 -12.92
C LEU A 151 5.36 -7.09 -13.32
N PHE A 152 5.23 -6.06 -12.48
CA PHE A 152 5.84 -4.76 -12.71
C PHE A 152 7.38 -4.85 -12.77
N ILE A 153 8.00 -5.62 -11.86
CA ILE A 153 9.46 -5.88 -11.91
C ILE A 153 9.88 -6.52 -13.23
N THR A 154 9.11 -7.48 -13.74
CA THR A 154 9.40 -8.10 -15.05
C THR A 154 9.32 -7.08 -16.18
N ILE A 155 8.35 -6.15 -16.14
CA ILE A 155 8.20 -5.09 -17.14
C ILE A 155 9.38 -4.11 -17.10
N LEU A 156 9.89 -3.78 -15.91
CA LEU A 156 11.06 -2.90 -15.75
C LEU A 156 12.33 -3.45 -16.43
N ARG A 157 12.39 -4.75 -16.73
CA ARG A 157 13.55 -5.36 -17.40
C ARG A 157 13.58 -5.16 -18.91
N PHE A 158 12.53 -4.61 -19.50
CA PHE A 158 12.51 -4.39 -20.93
C PHE A 158 12.91 -2.95 -21.29
N ASP A 159 13.97 -2.82 -22.08
CA ASP A 159 14.58 -1.53 -22.42
C ASP A 159 13.69 -0.60 -23.28
N TRP A 160 12.66 -1.14 -23.94
CA TRP A 160 11.71 -0.38 -24.76
C TRP A 160 10.72 0.49 -23.95
N VAL A 161 10.63 0.34 -22.63
CA VAL A 161 9.68 1.10 -21.81
C VAL A 161 10.32 2.40 -21.33
N GLN A 162 9.83 3.55 -21.82
CA GLN A 162 10.37 4.82 -21.36
C GLN A 162 9.96 5.13 -19.91
N TYR A 163 10.88 5.73 -19.18
CA TYR A 163 10.75 6.07 -17.76
C TYR A 163 9.50 6.87 -17.38
N PRO A 164 9.04 7.86 -18.17
CA PRO A 164 7.81 8.59 -17.87
C PRO A 164 6.56 7.69 -17.89
N PHE A 165 6.49 6.73 -18.81
CA PHE A 165 5.36 5.80 -18.91
C PHE A 165 5.27 4.85 -17.72
N LEU A 166 6.41 4.44 -17.15
CA LEU A 166 6.45 3.56 -15.96
C LEU A 166 5.74 4.16 -14.75
N ARG A 167 5.76 5.50 -14.58
CA ARG A 167 5.07 6.19 -13.48
C ARG A 167 3.56 6.02 -13.58
N TYR A 168 2.99 6.28 -14.75
CA TYR A 168 1.54 6.13 -14.99
C TYR A 168 1.12 4.66 -14.96
N PHE A 169 1.98 3.79 -15.47
CA PHE A 169 1.75 2.35 -15.46
C PHE A 169 1.67 1.80 -14.03
N LEU A 170 2.52 2.28 -13.12
CA LEU A 170 2.46 1.94 -11.70
C LEU A 170 1.10 2.30 -11.07
N ILE A 171 0.59 3.51 -11.35
CA ILE A 171 -0.73 3.91 -10.87
C ILE A 171 -1.84 3.02 -11.46
N GLY A 172 -1.73 2.70 -12.74
CA GLY A 172 -2.65 1.76 -13.40
C GLY A 172 -2.66 0.39 -12.71
N PHE A 173 -1.50 -0.11 -12.27
CA PHE A 173 -1.37 -1.36 -11.52
C PHE A 173 -2.06 -1.30 -10.17
N LEU A 174 -1.85 -0.21 -9.44
CA LEU A 174 -2.48 0.00 -8.15
C LEU A 174 -4.01 0.10 -8.31
N ALA A 175 -4.50 0.86 -9.30
CA ALA A 175 -5.91 0.94 -9.64
C ALA A 175 -6.51 -0.43 -10.01
N LEU A 176 -5.79 -1.20 -10.83
CA LEU A 176 -6.20 -2.54 -11.25
C LEU A 176 -6.28 -3.49 -10.06
N SER A 177 -5.35 -3.41 -9.10
CA SER A 177 -5.38 -4.25 -7.89
C SER A 177 -6.69 -4.08 -7.11
N HIS A 178 -7.15 -2.83 -6.96
CA HIS A 178 -8.40 -2.49 -6.29
C HIS A 178 -9.63 -2.88 -7.12
N LEU A 179 -9.57 -2.73 -8.44
CA LEU A 179 -10.64 -3.13 -9.34
C LEU A 179 -10.85 -4.64 -9.32
N LEU A 180 -9.78 -5.44 -9.44
CA LEU A 180 -9.83 -6.89 -9.39
C LEU A 180 -10.39 -7.38 -8.04
N PHE A 181 -9.95 -6.77 -6.95
CA PHE A 181 -10.48 -7.05 -5.62
C PHE A 181 -11.98 -6.71 -5.52
N ALA A 182 -12.40 -5.55 -6.04
CA ALA A 182 -13.81 -5.13 -6.04
C ALA A 182 -14.70 -6.03 -6.90
N LEU A 183 -14.24 -6.42 -8.09
CA LEU A 183 -14.95 -7.34 -8.99
C LEU A 183 -15.15 -8.70 -8.31
N ARG A 184 -14.08 -9.26 -7.74
CA ARG A 184 -14.16 -10.52 -7.01
C ARG A 184 -15.20 -10.48 -5.89
N ASN A 185 -15.18 -9.44 -5.05
CA ASN A 185 -16.14 -9.30 -3.95
C ASN A 185 -17.60 -9.24 -4.44
N ARG A 186 -17.85 -8.64 -5.62
CA ARG A 186 -19.19 -8.62 -6.22
C ARG A 186 -19.63 -10.00 -6.72
N PHE A 187 -18.73 -10.79 -7.28
CA PHE A 187 -19.06 -12.14 -7.77
C PHE A 187 -19.33 -13.13 -6.63
N PHE A 188 -18.58 -13.06 -5.53
CA PHE A 188 -18.76 -13.97 -4.39
C PHE A 188 -19.87 -13.57 -3.41
N SER A 189 -20.31 -12.30 -3.39
CA SER A 189 -21.45 -11.85 -2.58
C SER A 189 -22.83 -12.22 -3.19
N ARG A 190 -22.87 -12.81 -4.39
CA ARG A 190 -24.10 -13.23 -5.09
C ARG A 190 -24.40 -14.73 -4.99
N LYS A 191 -23.60 -15.48 -4.24
CA LYS A 191 -23.87 -16.87 -3.84
C LYS A 191 -24.15 -16.92 -2.35
#